data_AF-A0A200Q2B4-F1
#
_entry.id   AF-A0A200Q2B4-F1
#
_cell.length_a   1.000
_cell.length_b   1.000
_cell.length_c   1.000
_cell.angle_alpha   90.00
_cell.angle_beta   90.00
_cell.angle_gamma   90.00
#
_symmetry.space_group_name_H-M   'P 1'
#
loop_
_entity.id
_entity.type
_entity.pdbx_description
1 polymer ?
#
loop_
_entity_poly.entity_id
_entity_poly.type
_entity_poly.pdbx_seq_one_letter_code
_entity_poly.pdbx_strand_id
1 'polypeptide(L)'
;MHLLVECQFSRAVWFASSLGIHSHQIDFSSFLDWFPNWFKPQSQLNIPKETWPTILAVSCWLIWKERCKRVFENTKPHPLNTCNQILEFLNCLHNPPKSRNISNLNISYALTWSPPPRNTIKINVDGSFKTPNEFSGIGMLARNHSLEDDQDAAEQNQHPSPKA
;
A
#
# COMPACT_ATOMS: atom_id res chain seq x y z
N MET A 1 10.61 -0.50 -9.63
CA MET A 1 10.22 0.78 -8.98
C MET A 1 9.21 1.58 -9.80
N HIS A 2 9.03 1.25 -11.07
CA HIS A 2 8.10 1.89 -12.03
C HIS A 2 6.80 2.47 -11.48
N LEU A 3 5.99 1.66 -10.79
CA LEU A 3 4.67 2.09 -10.33
C LEU A 3 4.76 3.26 -9.33
N LEU A 4 5.72 3.21 -8.43
CA LEU A 4 5.85 4.17 -7.33
C LEU A 4 6.69 5.38 -7.71
N VAL A 5 7.61 5.25 -8.66
CA VAL A 5 8.63 6.28 -8.91
C VAL A 5 8.76 6.67 -10.38
N GLU A 6 8.93 5.72 -11.30
CA GLU A 6 9.40 6.04 -12.67
C GLU A 6 8.27 6.38 -13.66
N CYS A 7 7.03 5.93 -13.40
CA CYS A 7 5.95 6.22 -14.33
C CYS A 7 5.62 7.72 -14.37
N GLN A 8 5.09 8.21 -15.50
CA GLN A 8 4.84 9.65 -15.72
C GLN A 8 4.02 10.30 -14.60
N PHE A 9 2.97 9.62 -14.14
CA PHE A 9 2.14 10.10 -13.03
C PHE A 9 2.93 10.23 -11.73
N SER A 10 3.63 9.18 -11.32
CA SER A 10 4.39 9.18 -10.06
C SER A 10 5.53 10.19 -10.10
N ARG A 11 6.26 10.30 -11.22
CA ARG A 11 7.28 11.32 -11.42
C ARG A 11 6.71 12.73 -11.28
N ALA A 12 5.53 12.98 -11.83
CA ALA A 12 4.86 14.26 -11.71
C ALA A 12 4.43 14.56 -10.26
N VAL A 13 3.97 13.56 -9.50
CA VAL A 13 3.65 13.70 -8.07
C VAL A 13 4.91 14.04 -7.26
N TRP A 14 5.99 13.29 -7.43
CA TRP A 14 7.26 13.57 -6.75
C TRP A 14 7.78 14.97 -7.09
N PHE A 15 7.78 15.35 -8.37
CA PHE A 15 8.22 16.66 -8.83
C PHE A 15 7.36 17.82 -8.30
N ALA A 16 6.04 17.65 -8.29
CA ALA A 16 5.12 18.70 -7.84
C ALA A 16 5.01 18.78 -6.31
N SER A 17 5.58 17.83 -5.59
CA SER A 17 5.59 17.87 -4.14
C SER A 17 6.53 18.96 -3.64
N SER A 18 6.05 19.78 -2.71
CA SER A 18 6.87 20.78 -1.98
C SER A 18 7.99 20.16 -1.13
N LEU A 19 8.04 18.82 -1.06
CA LEU A 19 9.06 18.05 -0.38
C LEU A 19 10.43 18.06 -1.09
N GLY A 20 10.51 18.63 -2.31
CA GLY A 20 11.77 18.76 -3.07
C GLY A 20 12.37 17.43 -3.52
N ILE A 21 11.55 16.37 -3.55
CA ILE A 21 11.98 15.01 -3.89
C ILE A 21 11.90 14.85 -5.40
N HIS A 22 13.04 14.94 -6.06
CA HIS A 22 13.10 14.65 -7.49
C HIS A 22 13.23 13.15 -7.71
N SER A 23 12.51 12.61 -8.71
CA SER A 23 12.63 11.19 -9.08
C SER A 23 14.07 10.71 -9.33
N HIS A 24 14.98 11.61 -9.75
CA HIS A 24 16.41 11.32 -9.90
C HIS A 24 17.14 11.06 -8.56
N GLN A 25 16.63 11.57 -7.45
CA GLN A 25 17.19 11.30 -6.11
C GLN A 25 16.77 9.92 -5.59
N ILE A 26 15.85 9.24 -6.29
CA ILE A 26 15.37 7.90 -5.98
C ILE A 26 15.98 6.93 -7.01
N ASP A 27 17.30 6.78 -6.96
CA ASP A 27 18.06 5.92 -7.86
C ASP A 27 18.31 4.55 -7.21
N PHE A 28 17.29 3.70 -7.26
CA PHE A 28 17.35 2.35 -6.69
C PHE A 28 16.79 1.32 -7.67
N SER A 29 17.50 0.19 -7.81
CA SER A 29 17.12 -0.94 -8.67
C SER A 29 15.80 -1.59 -8.26
N SER A 30 15.50 -1.63 -6.96
CA SER A 30 14.28 -2.23 -6.43
C SER A 30 13.74 -1.48 -5.23
N PHE A 31 12.48 -1.77 -4.86
CA PHE A 31 11.90 -1.26 -3.62
C PHE A 31 12.64 -1.79 -2.38
N LEU A 32 13.11 -3.03 -2.42
CA LEU A 32 13.87 -3.66 -1.34
C LEU A 32 15.23 -2.96 -1.13
N ASP A 33 15.83 -2.42 -2.18
CA ASP A 33 17.05 -1.62 -2.07
C ASP A 33 16.75 -0.21 -1.56
N TRP A 34 15.58 0.33 -1.93
CA TRP A 34 15.19 1.70 -1.55
C TRP A 34 14.75 1.80 -0.09
N PHE A 35 13.93 0.86 0.39
CA PHE A 35 13.27 0.93 1.69
C PHE A 35 14.23 1.08 2.88
N PRO A 36 15.35 0.34 2.99
CA PRO A 36 16.31 0.52 4.07
C PRO A 36 16.93 1.92 4.13
N ASN A 37 17.00 2.61 2.98
CA ASN A 37 17.55 3.97 2.91
C ASN A 37 16.60 5.03 3.48
N TRP A 38 15.32 4.72 3.68
CA TRP A 38 14.35 5.66 4.27
C TRP A 38 14.72 6.03 5.70
N PHE A 39 15.42 5.14 6.40
CA PHE A 39 15.79 5.30 7.81
C PHE A 39 17.21 5.84 8.01
N LYS A 40 17.96 6.08 6.92
CA LYS A 40 19.31 6.64 7.02
C LYS A 40 19.23 8.13 7.35
N PRO A 41 20.20 8.69 8.11
CA PRO A 41 20.23 10.11 8.41
C PRO A 41 20.30 10.94 7.12
N GLN A 42 19.23 11.69 6.84
CA GLN A 42 19.18 12.62 5.72
C GLN A 42 19.84 13.94 6.15
N SER A 43 21.07 14.22 5.70
CA SER A 43 21.80 15.45 6.06
C SER A 43 21.39 16.67 5.22
N GLN A 44 20.66 16.46 4.12
CA GLN A 44 20.40 17.47 3.10
C GLN A 44 19.02 18.16 3.20
N LEU A 45 18.11 17.64 4.02
CA LEU A 45 16.77 18.19 4.19
C LEU A 45 16.59 18.62 5.65
N ASN A 46 16.11 19.86 5.87
CA ASN A 46 15.71 20.36 7.20
C ASN A 46 14.39 19.71 7.67
N ILE A 47 14.24 18.40 7.44
CA ILE A 47 13.10 17.60 7.84
C ILE A 47 13.55 16.77 9.06
N PRO A 48 12.78 16.75 10.16
CA PRO A 48 13.10 15.88 11.28
C PRO A 48 13.26 14.43 10.82
N LYS A 49 14.32 13.74 11.28
CA LYS A 49 14.65 12.36 10.86
C LYS A 49 13.47 11.40 11.00
N GLU A 50 12.61 11.65 11.97
CA GLU A 50 11.44 10.85 12.34
C GLU A 50 10.28 11.02 11.33
N THR A 51 10.25 12.14 10.61
CA THR A 51 9.18 12.49 9.67
C THR A 51 9.46 11.94 8.27
N TRP A 52 10.72 11.71 7.91
CA TRP A 52 11.11 11.34 6.56
C TRP A 52 10.59 9.96 6.09
N PRO A 53 10.73 8.86 6.87
CA PRO A 53 10.13 7.58 6.50
C PRO A 53 8.61 7.68 6.34
N THR A 54 7.95 8.46 7.20
CA THR A 54 6.50 8.69 7.15
C THR A 54 6.08 9.40 5.88
N ILE A 55 6.82 10.45 5.48
CA ILE A 55 6.61 11.15 4.21
C ILE A 55 6.68 10.17 3.04
N LEU A 56 7.77 9.40 2.93
CA LEU A 56 7.96 8.45 1.84
C LEU A 56 6.87 7.37 1.82
N ALA A 57 6.51 6.83 2.98
CA ALA A 57 5.46 5.83 3.12
C ALA A 57 4.08 6.36 2.67
N VAL A 58 3.67 7.53 3.17
CA VAL A 58 2.40 8.17 2.83
C VAL A 58 2.35 8.50 1.33
N SER A 59 3.44 9.05 0.78
CA SER A 59 3.55 9.33 -0.65
C SER A 59 3.41 8.06 -1.49
N CYS A 60 4.14 6.99 -1.16
CA CYS A 60 4.04 5.70 -1.87
C CYS A 60 2.62 5.13 -1.81
N TRP A 61 2.00 5.16 -0.62
CA TRP A 61 0.64 4.66 -0.43
C TRP A 61 -0.38 5.44 -1.25
N LEU A 62 -0.34 6.78 -1.24
CA LEU A 62 -1.30 7.59 -1.99
C LEU A 62 -1.10 7.49 -3.51
N ILE A 63 0.15 7.37 -3.98
CA ILE A 63 0.45 7.09 -5.40
C ILE A 63 -0.16 5.73 -5.80
N TRP A 64 0.06 4.70 -4.99
CA TRP A 64 -0.52 3.37 -5.24
C TRP A 64 -2.04 3.40 -5.21
N LYS A 65 -2.63 4.08 -4.22
CA LYS A 65 -4.09 4.22 -4.06
C LYS A 65 -4.75 4.88 -5.26
N GLU A 66 -4.21 6.00 -5.76
CA GLU A 66 -4.74 6.69 -6.95
C GLU A 66 -4.64 5.82 -8.22
N ARG A 67 -3.58 5.01 -8.33
CA ARG A 67 -3.47 4.05 -9.43
C ARG A 67 -4.49 2.92 -9.33
N CYS A 68 -4.70 2.36 -8.14
CA CYS A 68 -5.75 1.39 -7.91
C CYS A 68 -7.12 1.99 -8.25
N LYS A 69 -7.40 3.21 -7.81
CA LYS A 69 -8.63 3.93 -8.13
C LYS A 69 -8.82 4.09 -9.64
N ARG A 70 -7.78 4.42 -10.38
CA ARG A 70 -7.83 4.46 -11.85
C ARG A 70 -8.19 3.10 -12.45
N VAL A 71 -7.59 2.01 -11.96
CA VAL A 71 -7.80 0.66 -12.49
C VAL A 71 -9.21 0.14 -12.19
N PHE A 72 -9.70 0.35 -10.97
CA PHE A 72 -10.96 -0.25 -10.50
C PHE A 72 -12.18 0.66 -10.67
N GLU A 73 -11.99 1.98 -10.67
CA GLU A 73 -13.08 2.97 -10.74
C GLU A 73 -13.00 3.85 -12.00
N ASN A 74 -12.05 3.57 -12.91
CA ASN A 74 -11.83 4.31 -14.16
C ASN A 74 -11.64 5.83 -13.96
N THR A 75 -11.03 6.23 -12.85
CA THR A 75 -10.75 7.64 -12.55
C THR A 75 -9.50 8.14 -13.26
N LYS A 76 -9.40 9.46 -13.48
CA LYS A 76 -8.21 10.10 -14.05
C LYS A 76 -7.38 10.73 -12.92
N PRO A 77 -6.24 10.12 -12.53
CA PRO A 77 -5.46 10.63 -11.41
C PRO A 77 -4.76 11.93 -11.81
N HIS A 78 -4.75 12.92 -10.91
CA HIS A 78 -4.17 14.23 -11.15
C HIS A 78 -3.02 14.50 -10.16
N PRO A 79 -1.78 14.69 -10.64
CA PRO A 79 -0.60 14.77 -9.76
C PRO A 79 -0.71 15.81 -8.64
N LEU A 80 -1.19 17.02 -8.94
CA LEU A 80 -1.36 18.08 -7.93
C LEU A 80 -2.38 17.72 -6.86
N ASN A 81 -3.45 17.00 -7.23
CA ASN A 81 -4.46 16.58 -6.25
C ASN A 81 -3.88 15.52 -5.32
N THR A 82 -3.09 14.59 -5.86
CA THR A 82 -2.36 13.60 -5.04
C THR A 82 -1.34 14.28 -4.13
N CYS A 83 -0.62 15.29 -4.60
CA CYS A 83 0.29 16.07 -3.74
C CYS A 83 -0.45 16.75 -2.59
N ASN A 84 -1.57 17.42 -2.86
CA ASN A 84 -2.38 18.05 -1.83
C ASN A 84 -2.88 17.03 -0.80
N GLN A 85 -3.37 15.86 -1.27
CA GLN A 85 -3.78 14.76 -0.38
C GLN A 85 -2.63 14.27 0.51
N ILE A 86 -1.41 14.17 -0.02
CA ILE A 86 -0.21 13.80 0.75
C ILE A 86 0.03 14.84 1.85
N LEU A 87 0.04 16.12 1.52
CA LEU A 87 0.28 17.20 2.48
C LEU A 87 -0.80 17.27 3.56
N GLU A 88 -2.08 17.16 3.17
CA GLU A 88 -3.20 17.11 4.09
C GLU A 88 -3.09 15.93 5.05
N PHE A 89 -2.78 14.74 4.54
CA PHE A 89 -2.63 13.54 5.38
C PHE A 89 -1.47 13.68 6.37
N LEU A 90 -0.31 14.18 5.92
CA LEU A 90 0.84 14.43 6.78
C LEU A 90 0.52 15.48 7.85
N ASN A 91 -0.22 16.54 7.50
CA ASN A 91 -0.66 17.54 8.47
C ASN A 91 -1.64 16.93 9.50
N CYS A 92 -2.56 16.07 9.08
CA CYS A 92 -3.44 15.36 10.02
C CYS A 92 -2.70 14.40 10.96
N LEU A 93 -1.60 13.78 10.50
CA LEU A 93 -0.76 12.95 11.37
C LEU A 93 -0.03 13.79 12.43
N HIS A 94 0.46 14.98 12.06
CA HIS A 94 1.19 15.85 12.98
C HIS A 94 0.27 16.63 13.91
N ASN A 95 -0.87 17.08 13.38
CA ASN A 95 -1.91 17.84 14.06
C ASN A 95 -3.23 17.08 13.99
N PRO A 96 -3.38 15.98 14.76
CA PRO A 96 -4.62 15.22 14.74
C PRO A 96 -5.78 16.14 15.12
N PRO A 97 -6.88 16.15 14.35
CA PRO A 97 -8.04 16.95 14.71
C PRO A 97 -8.49 16.52 16.10
N LYS A 98 -8.76 17.50 16.97
CA LYS A 98 -9.35 17.23 18.29
C LYS A 98 -10.57 16.34 18.08
N SER A 99 -10.58 15.18 18.75
CA SER A 99 -11.66 14.20 18.68
C SER A 99 -13.02 14.90 18.65
N ARG A 100 -13.68 14.92 17.49
CA ARG A 100 -15.12 15.16 17.48
C ARG A 100 -15.71 14.01 18.29
N ASN A 101 -16.54 14.31 19.29
CA ASN A 101 -17.32 13.27 19.95
C ASN A 101 -18.22 12.62 18.88
N ILE A 102 -17.75 11.52 18.29
CA ILE A 102 -18.54 10.66 17.40
C ILE A 102 -19.36 9.75 18.32
N SER A 103 -20.16 10.34 19.21
CA SER A 103 -21.03 9.57 20.09
C SER A 103 -22.34 9.15 19.42
N ASN A 104 -22.60 9.56 18.17
CA ASN A 104 -23.90 9.34 17.52
C ASN A 104 -23.84 8.91 16.04
N LEU A 105 -22.75 8.33 15.55
CA LEU A 105 -22.81 7.62 14.27
C LEU A 105 -23.23 6.18 14.53
N ASN A 106 -24.55 5.98 14.69
CA ASN A 106 -25.18 4.66 14.68
C ASN A 106 -25.17 4.13 13.25
N ILE A 107 -23.99 3.83 12.74
CA ILE A 107 -23.79 3.26 11.41
C ILE A 107 -23.73 1.74 11.59
N SER A 108 -24.90 1.12 11.63
CA SER A 108 -25.05 -0.33 11.59
C SER A 108 -25.09 -0.83 10.15
N TYR A 109 -24.03 -0.62 9.37
CA TYR A 109 -23.79 -1.56 8.28
C TYR A 109 -23.24 -2.84 8.90
N ALA A 110 -24.12 -3.77 9.26
CA ALA A 110 -23.69 -5.15 9.27
C ALA A 110 -23.34 -5.48 7.81
N LEU A 111 -22.05 -5.34 7.44
CA LEU A 111 -21.50 -5.80 6.17
C LEU A 111 -21.46 -7.33 6.23
N THR A 112 -22.65 -7.93 6.17
CA THR A 112 -22.79 -9.38 6.13
C THR A 112 -22.30 -9.83 4.77
N TRP A 113 -21.44 -10.84 4.75
CA TRP A 113 -20.92 -11.41 3.53
C TRP A 113 -22.09 -11.90 2.65
N SER A 114 -22.04 -11.58 1.34
CA SER A 114 -22.96 -12.12 0.34
C SER A 114 -22.20 -13.02 -0.63
N PRO A 115 -22.84 -14.11 -1.11
CA PRO A 115 -22.23 -15.00 -2.09
C PRO A 115 -22.00 -14.27 -3.42
N PRO A 116 -20.95 -14.64 -4.17
CA PRO A 116 -20.73 -14.09 -5.49
C PRO A 116 -21.90 -14.43 -6.45
N PRO A 117 -22.09 -13.66 -7.53
CA PRO A 117 -23.07 -13.98 -8.57
C PRO A 117 -22.88 -15.39 -9.15
N ARG A 118 -23.95 -15.97 -9.69
CA ARG A 118 -23.85 -17.25 -10.43
C ARG A 118 -22.82 -17.13 -11.55
N ASN A 119 -22.09 -18.21 -11.79
CA ASN A 119 -20.97 -18.29 -12.75
C ASN A 119 -19.78 -17.36 -12.42
N THR A 120 -19.66 -16.89 -11.18
CA THR A 120 -18.50 -16.14 -10.68
C THR A 120 -17.84 -16.91 -9.53
N ILE A 121 -16.51 -16.95 -9.53
CA ILE A 121 -15.71 -17.47 -8.41
C ILE A 121 -15.08 -16.27 -7.70
N LYS A 122 -15.29 -16.15 -6.39
CA LYS A 122 -14.62 -15.17 -5.54
C LYS A 122 -13.39 -15.83 -4.92
N ILE A 123 -12.22 -15.34 -5.27
CA ILE A 123 -10.95 -15.79 -4.69
C ILE A 123 -10.50 -14.76 -3.66
N ASN A 124 -10.37 -15.18 -2.40
CA ASN A 124 -9.73 -14.39 -1.34
C ASN A 124 -8.33 -14.96 -1.12
N VAL A 125 -7.32 -14.10 -1.04
CA VAL A 125 -5.93 -14.50 -0.82
C VAL A 125 -5.43 -13.78 0.40
N ASP A 126 -4.78 -14.51 1.31
CA ASP A 126 -4.12 -13.96 2.50
C ASP A 126 -2.68 -14.43 2.57
N GLY A 127 -1.81 -13.60 3.14
CA GLY A 127 -0.39 -13.87 3.28
C GLY A 127 0.02 -13.82 4.75
N SER A 128 0.74 -14.83 5.21
CA SER A 128 1.29 -14.87 6.56
C SER A 128 2.82 -15.01 6.53
N PHE A 129 3.47 -14.42 7.52
CA PHE A 129 4.92 -14.51 7.69
C PHE A 129 5.24 -14.79 9.15
N LYS A 130 6.19 -15.69 9.41
CA LYS A 130 6.63 -16.06 10.75
C LYS A 130 8.12 -15.85 10.93
N THR A 131 8.47 -14.96 11.86
CA THR A 131 9.83 -14.81 12.39
C THR A 131 10.07 -15.75 13.59
N PRO A 132 11.31 -16.20 13.87
CA PRO A 132 12.57 -15.89 13.17
C PRO A 132 12.89 -16.81 11.99
N ASN A 133 12.10 -17.85 11.73
CA ASN A 133 12.45 -18.90 10.76
C ASN A 133 12.15 -18.51 9.29
N GLU A 134 11.82 -17.26 9.01
CA GLU A 134 11.54 -16.69 7.68
C GLU A 134 10.50 -17.44 6.84
N PHE A 135 9.60 -18.19 7.46
CA PHE A 135 8.55 -18.89 6.72
C PHE A 135 7.46 -17.92 6.29
N SER A 136 7.21 -17.90 4.99
CA SER A 136 6.06 -17.22 4.38
C SER A 136 5.06 -18.26 3.89
N GLY A 137 3.77 -18.00 4.07
CA GLY A 137 2.69 -18.84 3.55
C GLY A 137 1.64 -17.99 2.87
N ILE A 138 1.06 -18.49 1.78
CA ILE A 138 -0.06 -17.87 1.08
C ILE A 138 -1.26 -18.81 1.22
N GLY A 139 -2.35 -18.32 1.80
CA GLY A 139 -3.63 -19.01 1.86
C GLY A 139 -4.57 -18.46 0.79
N MET A 140 -5.29 -19.35 0.09
CA MET A 140 -6.30 -18.96 -0.88
C MET A 140 -7.62 -19.65 -0.58
N LEU A 141 -8.72 -18.92 -0.73
CA LEU A 141 -10.07 -19.43 -0.59
C LEU A 141 -10.91 -19.02 -1.79
N ALA A 142 -11.20 -20.00 -2.65
CA ALA A 142 -12.13 -19.87 -3.75
C ALA A 142 -13.54 -20.23 -3.27
N ARG A 143 -14.51 -19.34 -3.51
CA ARG A 143 -15.93 -19.57 -3.19
C ARG A 143 -16.77 -19.34 -4.44
N ASN A 144 -17.76 -20.19 -4.66
CA ASN A 144 -18.75 -20.01 -5.72
C ASN A 144 -20.09 -19.51 -5.12
N HIS A 145 -21.17 -19.55 -5.92
CA HIS A 145 -22.50 -19.10 -5.49
C HIS A 145 -23.17 -20.05 -4.48
N SER A 146 -22.77 -21.32 -4.50
CA SER A 146 -23.12 -22.37 -3.55
C SER A 146 -22.13 -22.30 -2.37
N LEU A 147 -22.56 -22.55 -1.15
CA LEU A 147 -21.67 -22.61 0.02
C LEU A 147 -20.80 -23.90 0.04
N GLU A 148 -20.50 -24.49 -1.12
CA GLU A 148 -19.64 -25.65 -1.24
C GLU A 148 -18.18 -25.16 -1.29
N ASP A 149 -17.50 -25.32 -0.16
CA ASP A 149 -16.07 -25.00 0.01
C ASP A 149 -15.22 -26.06 -0.72
N ASP A 150 -14.78 -25.76 -1.95
CA ASP A 150 -13.69 -26.51 -2.58
C ASP A 150 -12.36 -26.00 -1.99
N GLN A 151 -11.92 -26.63 -0.90
CA GLN A 151 -10.59 -26.41 -0.32
C GLN A 151 -9.52 -27.15 -1.15
N ASP A 152 -9.12 -26.57 -2.27
CA ASP A 152 -7.88 -26.97 -2.92
C ASP A 152 -6.70 -26.28 -2.23
N ALA A 153 -6.18 -26.93 -1.18
CA ALA A 153 -4.91 -26.57 -0.55
C ALA A 153 -3.76 -26.90 -1.50
N ALA A 154 -3.39 -25.96 -2.38
CA ALA A 154 -2.16 -26.05 -3.14
C ALA A 154 -0.96 -25.71 -2.23
N GLU A 155 -0.54 -26.66 -1.38
CA GLU A 155 0.79 -26.63 -0.75
C GLU A 155 1.86 -26.85 -1.82
N GLN A 156 2.36 -25.76 -2.42
CA GLN A 156 3.64 -25.83 -3.14
C GLN A 156 4.79 -25.76 -2.15
N ASN A 157 5.14 -26.91 -1.58
CA ASN A 157 6.42 -27.14 -0.94
C ASN A 157 7.52 -27.22 -2.02
N GLN A 158 8.40 -26.21 -2.10
CA GLN A 158 9.69 -26.33 -2.80
C GLN A 158 10.85 -25.95 -1.86
N HIS A 159 11.27 -26.94 -1.07
CA HIS A 159 12.61 -27.55 -0.86
C HIS A 159 13.94 -26.78 -1.19
N PRO A 160 15.08 -27.26 -0.66
CA PRO A 160 15.81 -26.76 0.51
C PRO A 160 17.06 -25.92 0.19
N SER A 161 17.56 -25.20 1.19
CA SER A 161 18.86 -24.51 1.20
C SER A 161 20.03 -25.47 0.86
N PRO A 162 21.04 -25.05 0.08
CA PRO A 162 22.29 -25.78 -0.02
C PRO A 162 23.11 -25.58 1.26
N LYS A 163 23.53 -26.68 1.87
CA LYS A 163 24.60 -26.72 2.86
C LYS A 163 25.93 -26.38 2.19
N ALA A 164 26.59 -25.32 2.65
CA ALA A 164 28.04 -25.22 2.85
C ALA A 164 28.33 -23.96 3.67
#